data_AF-A0A371LS06-F1
#
_entry.id   AF-A0A371LS06-F1
#
_cell.length_a   1.000
_cell.length_b   1.000
_cell.length_c   1.000
_cell.angle_alpha   90.00
_cell.angle_beta   90.00
_cell.angle_gamma   90.00
#
_symmetry.space_group_name_H-M   'P 1'
#
loop_
_entity.id
_entity.type
_entity.pdbx_description
1 polymer ?
#
loop_
_entity_poly.entity_id
_entity_poly.type
_entity_poly.pdbx_seq_one_letter_code
_entity_poly.pdbx_strand_id
1 'polypeptide(L)'
;TSKVTVTESSIEGHKNTNKVEPHAGQRAVLKYKLKFENGLHQGDYFDFTLSNNVNTHGVSTVRKVPDILNGSLVMATGKVLGEGKIRYTFTDYINNKVNVTANLEINLFIDPKTVQDNGNQKITSMINDHETEKTIPISYNPGVSHTYANIN
;
A
#
# COMPACT_ATOMS: atom_id res chain seq x y z
N THR A 1 -8.79 15.72 0.24
CA THR A 1 -7.42 15.31 0.64
C THR A 1 -6.74 16.29 1.57
N SER A 2 -6.82 17.62 1.37
CA SER A 2 -6.13 18.63 2.21
C SER A 2 -6.37 18.51 3.72
N LYS A 3 -7.55 18.03 4.14
CA LYS A 3 -7.93 17.81 5.56
C LYS A 3 -7.25 16.58 6.22
N VAL A 4 -6.24 15.97 5.58
CA VAL A 4 -5.52 14.79 6.08
C VAL A 4 -4.07 15.17 6.33
N THR A 5 -3.58 14.85 7.53
CA THR A 5 -2.17 14.98 7.89
C THR A 5 -1.60 13.60 8.18
N VAL A 6 -0.47 13.28 7.56
CA VAL A 6 0.35 12.11 7.91
C VAL A 6 1.17 12.48 9.14
N THR A 7 0.93 11.80 10.27
CA THR A 7 1.70 12.04 11.50
C THR A 7 2.88 11.09 11.62
N GLU A 8 2.73 9.85 11.14
CA GLU A 8 3.80 8.86 11.05
C GLU A 8 3.58 8.03 9.79
N SER A 9 4.66 7.62 9.12
CA SER A 9 4.57 6.72 7.97
C SER A 9 5.84 5.91 7.77
N SER A 10 5.69 4.70 7.25
CA SER A 10 6.81 3.86 6.84
C SER A 10 6.43 2.95 5.68
N ILE A 11 7.44 2.55 4.90
CA ILE A 11 7.36 1.42 3.99
C ILE A 11 8.43 0.42 4.43
N GLU A 12 8.01 -0.83 4.60
CA GLU A 12 8.84 -1.92 5.10
C GLU A 12 8.85 -3.07 4.09
N GLY A 13 9.98 -3.78 3.97
CA GLY A 13 10.04 -5.01 3.18
C GLY A 13 9.38 -6.18 3.91
N HIS A 14 9.62 -7.40 3.42
CA HIS A 14 8.97 -8.57 4.01
C HIS A 14 9.40 -8.77 5.46
N LYS A 15 8.45 -8.90 6.40
CA LYS A 15 8.72 -9.10 7.85
C LYS A 15 9.72 -8.08 8.42
N ASN A 16 9.57 -6.81 8.05
CA ASN A 16 10.42 -5.69 8.48
C ASN A 16 11.89 -5.82 8.04
N THR A 17 12.16 -6.66 7.03
CA THR A 17 13.47 -6.69 6.37
C THR A 17 13.58 -5.58 5.32
N ASN A 18 14.76 -5.40 4.75
CA ASN A 18 15.00 -4.48 3.64
C ASN A 18 14.92 -5.18 2.27
N LYS A 19 14.31 -6.36 2.16
CA LYS A 19 14.25 -7.13 0.89
C LYS A 19 12.83 -7.63 0.62
N VAL A 20 12.50 -7.79 -0.65
CA VAL A 20 11.30 -8.52 -1.09
C VAL A 20 11.68 -9.52 -2.18
N GLU A 21 11.21 -10.76 -2.02
CA GLU A 21 11.34 -11.83 -3.01
C GLU A 21 9.96 -12.19 -3.57
N PRO A 22 9.52 -11.58 -4.69
CA PRO A 22 8.14 -11.74 -5.18
C PRO A 22 7.78 -13.20 -5.50
N HIS A 23 8.72 -13.98 -6.05
CA HIS A 23 8.52 -15.40 -6.35
C HIS A 23 8.42 -16.30 -5.10
N ALA A 24 8.79 -15.79 -3.92
CA ALA A 24 8.57 -16.45 -2.63
C ALA A 24 7.25 -16.01 -1.96
N GLY A 25 6.37 -15.31 -2.69
CA GLY A 25 5.11 -14.77 -2.16
C GLY A 25 5.30 -13.61 -1.18
N GLN A 26 6.47 -12.99 -1.17
CA GLN A 26 6.76 -11.86 -0.30
C GLN A 26 6.19 -10.54 -0.85
N ARG A 27 6.09 -9.56 0.04
CA ARG A 27 5.49 -8.24 -0.22
C ARG A 27 6.13 -7.20 0.70
N ALA A 28 6.02 -5.93 0.30
CA ALA A 28 6.24 -4.80 1.17
C ALA A 28 4.94 -4.42 1.91
N VAL A 29 5.07 -3.58 2.93
CA VAL A 29 3.96 -3.07 3.73
C VAL A 29 4.10 -1.57 3.91
N LEU A 30 3.06 -0.83 3.55
CA LEU A 30 2.90 0.59 3.81
C LEU A 30 2.12 0.78 5.11
N LYS A 31 2.64 1.59 6.02
CA LYS A 31 2.00 1.94 7.28
C LYS A 31 1.82 3.45 7.36
N TYR A 32 0.63 3.87 7.76
CA TYR A 32 0.28 5.24 8.02
C TYR A 32 -0.36 5.38 9.40
N LYS A 33 0.01 6.47 10.08
CA LYS A 33 -0.80 7.08 11.13
C LYS A 33 -1.28 8.43 10.61
N LEU A 34 -2.59 8.57 10.51
CA LEU A 34 -3.25 9.72 9.92
C LEU A 34 -4.01 10.49 11.01
N LYS A 35 -4.03 11.81 10.86
CA LYS A 35 -4.89 12.72 11.60
C LYS A 35 -5.78 13.46 10.61
N PHE A 36 -7.03 13.67 11.00
CA PHE A 36 -8.01 14.36 10.19
C PHE A 36 -8.48 15.64 10.87
N GLU A 37 -8.71 16.68 10.08
CA GLU A 37 -9.36 17.90 10.56
C GLU A 37 -10.82 17.61 10.98
N ASN A 38 -11.35 18.46 11.85
CA ASN A 38 -12.75 18.39 12.29
C ASN A 38 -13.70 18.81 11.15
N GLY A 39 -14.98 18.45 11.26
CA GLY A 39 -15.99 18.85 10.26
C GLY A 39 -15.83 18.12 8.93
N LEU A 40 -15.49 16.83 8.99
CA LEU A 40 -15.65 15.91 7.88
C LEU A 40 -17.10 15.39 7.84
N HIS A 41 -17.55 15.11 6.63
CA HIS A 41 -18.90 14.62 6.37
C HIS A 41 -18.89 13.32 5.56
N GLN A 42 -20.02 12.61 5.57
CA GLN A 42 -20.21 11.48 4.67
C GLN A 42 -19.93 11.87 3.22
N GLY A 43 -19.17 11.02 2.52
CA GLY A 43 -18.82 11.26 1.11
C GLY A 43 -17.60 12.14 0.91
N ASP A 44 -17.11 12.85 1.94
CA ASP A 44 -15.78 13.44 1.90
C ASP A 44 -14.75 12.35 1.65
N TYR A 45 -13.65 12.71 0.98
CA TYR A 45 -12.63 11.74 0.62
C TYR A 45 -11.21 12.31 0.67
N PHE A 46 -10.27 11.38 0.75
CA PHE A 46 -8.86 11.65 0.52
C PHE A 46 -8.26 10.62 -0.42
N ASP A 47 -7.32 11.08 -1.22
CA ASP A 47 -6.58 10.28 -2.19
C ASP A 47 -5.13 10.12 -1.72
N PHE A 48 -4.52 9.00 -2.08
CA PHE A 48 -3.07 8.87 -2.14
C PHE A 48 -2.65 8.06 -3.35
N THR A 49 -1.40 8.23 -3.77
CA THR A 49 -0.85 7.60 -4.97
C THR A 49 0.37 6.79 -4.62
N LEU A 50 0.44 5.57 -5.14
CA LEU A 50 1.60 4.68 -5.05
C LEU A 50 2.47 4.80 -6.32
N SER A 51 3.78 4.59 -6.20
CA SER A 51 4.64 4.40 -7.37
C SER A 51 4.23 3.17 -8.18
N ASN A 52 4.45 3.23 -9.50
CA ASN A 52 4.03 2.21 -10.44
C ASN A 52 4.73 0.84 -10.29
N ASN A 53 5.83 0.78 -9.52
CA ASN A 53 6.54 -0.47 -9.23
C ASN A 53 5.84 -1.35 -8.19
N VAL A 54 4.73 -0.90 -7.61
CA VAL A 54 3.90 -1.67 -6.69
C VAL A 54 2.41 -1.53 -6.98
N ASN A 55 1.63 -2.50 -6.50
CA ASN A 55 0.17 -2.45 -6.45
C ASN A 55 -0.37 -3.12 -5.18
N THR A 56 -1.67 -3.03 -4.93
CA THR A 56 -2.31 -3.58 -3.72
C THR A 56 -2.93 -4.96 -3.91
N HIS A 57 -2.81 -5.56 -5.10
CA HIS A 57 -3.55 -6.77 -5.47
C HIS A 57 -2.67 -7.98 -5.81
N GLY A 58 -1.39 -7.77 -6.18
CA GLY A 58 -0.52 -8.84 -6.65
C GLY A 58 -1.17 -9.59 -7.82
N VAL A 59 -1.27 -10.92 -7.69
CA VAL A 59 -1.91 -11.79 -8.70
C VAL A 59 -3.44 -11.77 -8.67
N SER A 60 -4.07 -11.12 -7.68
CA SER A 60 -5.53 -11.05 -7.54
C SER A 60 -6.16 -10.17 -8.62
N THR A 61 -7.29 -10.61 -9.16
CA THR A 61 -8.16 -9.79 -10.01
C THR A 61 -8.98 -8.77 -9.22
N VAL A 62 -9.12 -8.99 -7.90
CA VAL A 62 -9.88 -8.12 -7.00
C VAL A 62 -8.99 -6.98 -6.50
N ARG A 63 -9.37 -5.75 -6.83
CA ARG A 63 -8.67 -4.52 -6.42
C ARG A 63 -9.33 -3.93 -5.17
N LYS A 64 -8.91 -4.42 -4.00
CA LYS A 64 -9.39 -3.92 -2.70
C LYS A 64 -8.22 -3.43 -1.84
N VAL A 65 -8.56 -2.56 -0.91
CA VAL A 65 -7.72 -2.07 0.19
C VAL A 65 -8.55 -2.21 1.48
N PRO A 66 -7.93 -2.30 2.67
CA PRO A 66 -8.68 -2.45 3.91
C PRO A 66 -9.57 -1.23 4.18
N ASP A 67 -10.66 -1.41 4.90
CA ASP A 67 -11.42 -0.28 5.42
C ASP A 67 -10.69 0.38 6.58
N ILE A 68 -10.94 1.67 6.80
CA ILE A 68 -10.49 2.36 8.02
C ILE A 68 -11.55 2.14 9.09
N LEU A 69 -11.17 1.52 10.20
CA LEU A 69 -12.08 1.16 11.28
C LEU A 69 -11.82 1.97 12.55
N ASN A 70 -12.88 2.22 13.30
CA ASN A 70 -12.81 2.62 14.70
C ASN A 70 -13.53 1.55 15.53
N GLY A 71 -12.77 0.65 16.13
CA GLY A 71 -13.31 -0.61 16.66
C GLY A 71 -13.87 -1.47 15.53
N SER A 72 -15.17 -1.80 15.60
CA SER A 72 -15.90 -2.54 14.56
C SER A 72 -16.60 -1.64 13.53
N LEU A 73 -16.55 -0.32 13.71
CA LEU A 73 -17.29 0.62 12.87
C LEU A 73 -16.43 1.11 11.70
N VAL A 74 -17.00 1.06 10.50
CA VAL A 74 -16.34 1.52 9.27
C VAL A 74 -16.39 3.05 9.22
N MET A 75 -15.23 3.69 9.34
CA MET A 75 -15.06 5.14 9.23
C MET A 75 -14.91 5.59 7.78
N ALA A 76 -14.18 4.82 6.98
CA ALA A 76 -14.00 5.09 5.56
C ALA A 76 -13.77 3.79 4.79
N THR A 77 -14.27 3.76 3.55
CA THR A 77 -14.07 2.64 2.63
C THR A 77 -13.09 3.03 1.52
N GLY A 78 -12.19 2.12 1.18
CA GLY A 78 -11.14 2.37 0.20
C GLY A 78 -11.42 1.76 -1.17
N LYS A 79 -11.07 2.48 -2.23
CA LYS A 79 -11.19 2.03 -3.62
C LYS A 79 -9.93 2.35 -4.42
N VAL A 80 -9.45 1.39 -5.20
CA VAL A 80 -8.39 1.61 -6.19
C VAL A 80 -9.03 2.21 -7.44
N LEU A 81 -8.61 3.42 -7.83
CA LEU A 81 -9.15 4.15 -8.98
C LEU A 81 -8.43 3.85 -10.29
N GLY A 82 -7.20 3.34 -10.22
CA GLY A 82 -6.31 3.10 -11.37
C GLY A 82 -4.97 3.81 -11.17
N GLU A 83 -3.94 3.40 -11.92
CA GLU A 83 -2.62 4.08 -11.94
C GLU A 83 -1.99 4.31 -10.56
N GLY A 84 -2.16 3.37 -9.63
CA GLY A 84 -1.64 3.50 -8.26
C GLY A 84 -2.41 4.47 -7.37
N LYS A 85 -3.48 5.12 -7.86
CA LYS A 85 -4.33 6.02 -7.07
C LYS A 85 -5.37 5.25 -6.25
N ILE A 86 -5.40 5.52 -4.95
CA ILE A 86 -6.38 4.96 -4.00
C ILE A 86 -7.16 6.11 -3.36
N ARG A 87 -8.48 5.93 -3.25
CA ARG A 87 -9.40 6.87 -2.61
C ARG A 87 -10.07 6.23 -1.41
N TYR A 88 -10.01 6.89 -0.26
CA TYR A 88 -10.84 6.57 0.91
C TYR A 88 -11.97 7.56 1.02
N THR A 89 -13.20 7.05 1.11
CA THR A 89 -14.43 7.86 1.24
C THR A 89 -15.04 7.63 2.62
N PHE A 90 -15.25 8.71 3.37
CA PHE A 90 -15.81 8.63 4.72
C PHE A 90 -17.28 8.22 4.69
N THR A 91 -17.66 7.37 5.64
CA THR A 91 -19.05 6.98 5.90
C THR A 91 -19.76 8.06 6.71
N ASP A 92 -21.05 7.87 6.97
CA ASP A 92 -21.83 8.71 7.88
C ASP A 92 -21.30 8.73 9.32
N TYR A 93 -20.57 7.69 9.71
CA TYR A 93 -19.97 7.59 11.05
C TYR A 93 -18.94 8.69 11.33
N ILE A 94 -18.39 9.36 10.32
CA ILE A 94 -17.46 10.51 10.50
C ILE A 94 -18.17 11.77 11.02
N ASN A 95 -19.49 11.88 10.82
CA ASN A 95 -20.22 13.10 11.12
C ASN A 95 -20.08 13.47 12.60
N ASN A 96 -19.78 14.74 12.87
CA ASN A 96 -19.58 15.32 14.21
C ASN A 96 -18.43 14.71 15.01
N LYS A 97 -17.56 13.89 14.41
CA LYS A 97 -16.35 13.40 15.07
C LYS A 97 -15.31 14.51 15.13
N VAL A 98 -14.56 14.52 16.22
CA VAL A 98 -13.47 15.47 16.47
C VAL A 98 -12.19 14.72 16.80
N ASN A 99 -11.05 15.32 16.46
CA ASN A 99 -9.71 14.77 16.73
C ASN A 99 -9.52 13.34 16.21
N VAL A 100 -10.08 13.05 15.03
CA VAL A 100 -10.04 11.71 14.45
C VAL A 100 -8.61 11.36 14.04
N THR A 101 -8.19 10.14 14.41
CA THR A 101 -6.96 9.52 13.95
C THR A 101 -7.24 8.13 13.38
N ALA A 102 -6.37 7.64 12.51
CA ALA A 102 -6.45 6.30 11.97
C ALA A 102 -5.06 5.68 11.80
N ASN A 103 -4.97 4.38 12.04
CA ASN A 103 -3.84 3.57 11.60
C ASN A 103 -4.28 2.80 10.35
N LEU A 104 -3.44 2.82 9.32
CA LEU A 104 -3.71 2.17 8.05
C LEU A 104 -2.49 1.37 7.61
N GLU A 105 -2.69 0.07 7.40
CA GLU A 105 -1.65 -0.84 6.92
C GLU A 105 -2.07 -1.46 5.59
N ILE A 106 -1.26 -1.28 4.54
CA ILE A 106 -1.56 -1.75 3.19
C ILE A 106 -0.42 -2.59 2.67
N ASN A 107 -0.80 -3.73 2.11
CA ASN A 107 0.13 -4.65 1.47
C ASN A 107 0.49 -4.16 0.07
N LEU A 108 1.78 -4.08 -0.21
CA LEU A 108 2.34 -3.63 -1.47
C LEU A 108 3.05 -4.80 -2.16
N PHE A 109 2.49 -5.25 -3.27
CA PHE A 109 3.07 -6.30 -4.11
C PHE A 109 3.88 -5.66 -5.23
N ILE A 110 5.06 -6.20 -5.50
CA ILE A 110 5.88 -5.75 -6.62
C ILE A 110 5.15 -6.06 -7.92
N ASP A 111 5.06 -5.09 -8.82
CA ASP A 111 4.42 -5.27 -10.12
C ASP A 111 5.43 -5.83 -11.13
N PRO A 112 5.29 -7.12 -11.55
CA PRO A 112 6.24 -7.74 -12.47
C PRO A 112 6.19 -7.15 -13.88
N LYS A 113 5.16 -6.35 -14.22
CA LYS A 113 5.11 -5.66 -15.52
C LYS A 113 6.13 -4.53 -15.57
N THR A 114 6.32 -3.83 -14.46
CA THR A 114 7.22 -2.66 -14.36
C THR A 114 8.58 -2.99 -13.74
N VAL A 115 8.65 -4.02 -12.89
CA VAL A 115 9.90 -4.51 -12.29
C VAL A 115 10.17 -5.89 -12.86
N GLN A 116 10.98 -5.96 -13.91
CA GLN A 116 11.20 -7.20 -14.65
C GLN A 116 12.44 -7.97 -14.17
N ASP A 117 13.36 -7.26 -13.52
CA ASP A 117 14.67 -7.77 -13.13
C ASP A 117 14.97 -7.52 -11.65
N ASN A 118 15.99 -8.24 -11.15
CA ASN A 118 16.56 -7.99 -9.83
C ASN A 118 17.10 -6.56 -9.74
N GLY A 119 16.92 -5.90 -8.60
CA GLY A 119 17.48 -4.57 -8.39
C GLY A 119 16.82 -3.81 -7.26
N ASN A 120 17.38 -2.65 -6.94
CA ASN A 120 16.82 -1.75 -5.96
C ASN A 120 15.64 -0.98 -6.57
N GLN A 121 14.50 -0.98 -5.87
CA GLN A 121 13.31 -0.23 -6.27
C GLN A 121 12.98 0.83 -5.22
N LYS A 122 12.88 2.10 -5.63
CA LYS A 122 12.33 3.17 -4.79
C LYS A 122 10.81 3.09 -4.82
N ILE A 123 10.21 2.65 -3.73
CA ILE A 123 8.75 2.59 -3.57
C ILE A 123 8.31 3.85 -2.85
N THR A 124 7.28 4.52 -3.37
CA THR A 124 6.76 5.78 -2.82
C THR A 124 5.25 5.70 -2.64
N SER A 125 4.76 6.44 -1.65
CA SER A 125 3.35 6.71 -1.41
C SER A 125 3.18 8.18 -1.05
N MET A 126 2.24 8.86 -1.70
CA MET A 126 2.07 10.30 -1.57
C MET A 126 0.65 10.65 -1.11
N ILE A 127 0.53 11.34 0.04
CA ILE A 127 -0.73 11.93 0.52
C ILE A 127 -0.56 13.44 0.60
N ASN A 128 -1.34 14.21 -0.15
CA ASN A 128 -1.07 15.64 -0.37
C ASN A 128 0.39 15.84 -0.80
N ASP A 129 1.15 16.67 -0.10
CA ASP A 129 2.57 16.95 -0.36
C ASP A 129 3.52 16.08 0.50
N HIS A 130 2.99 15.12 1.27
CA HIS A 130 3.80 14.24 2.11
C HIS A 130 4.17 12.96 1.34
N GLU A 131 5.45 12.82 1.01
CA GLU A 131 6.03 11.60 0.43
C GLU A 131 6.51 10.64 1.53
N THR A 132 6.06 9.39 1.46
CA THR A 132 6.62 8.26 2.20
C THR A 132 7.39 7.40 1.23
N GLU A 133 8.66 7.13 1.49
CA GLU A 133 9.51 6.38 0.56
C GLU A 133 10.38 5.33 1.25
N LYS A 134 10.72 4.28 0.49
CA LYS A 134 11.73 3.29 0.87
C LYS A 134 12.35 2.69 -0.38
N THR A 135 13.68 2.59 -0.40
CA THR A 135 14.38 1.77 -1.39
C THR A 135 14.49 0.34 -0.89
N ILE A 136 13.99 -0.62 -1.68
CA ILE A 136 13.95 -2.05 -1.34
C ILE A 136 14.62 -2.88 -2.45
N PRO A 137 15.65 -3.69 -2.13
CA PRO A 137 16.14 -4.74 -3.00
C PRO A 137 15.06 -5.78 -3.36
N ILE A 138 14.84 -5.96 -4.67
CA ILE A 138 13.94 -6.95 -5.25
C ILE A 138 14.78 -8.09 -5.83
N SER A 139 14.41 -9.33 -5.49
CA SER A 139 15.07 -10.54 -5.99
C SER A 139 14.05 -11.57 -6.47
N TYR A 140 14.09 -11.87 -7.76
CA TYR A 140 13.36 -12.95 -8.39
C TYR A 140 14.17 -14.25 -8.34
N ASN A 141 13.46 -15.37 -8.35
CA ASN A 141 14.05 -16.70 -8.49
C ASN A 141 14.54 -16.89 -9.94
N PRO A 142 15.78 -17.37 -10.18
CA PRO A 142 16.31 -17.63 -11.53
C PRO A 142 15.63 -18.78 -12.29
N GLY A 143 14.67 -19.48 -11.68
CA GLY A 143 14.03 -20.66 -12.25
C GLY A 143 14.86 -21.93 -12.03
N VAL A 144 14.54 -23.00 -12.75
CA VAL A 144 15.26 -24.28 -12.69
C VAL A 144 16.11 -24.43 -13.95
N SER A 145 17.41 -24.67 -13.78
CA SER A 145 18.32 -25.06 -14.86
C SER A 145 18.35 -26.59 -14.99
N HIS A 146 18.34 -27.12 -16.22
CA HIS A 146 18.33 -28.55 -16.56
C HIS A 146 19.67 -29.27 -16.28
N THR A 147 20.50 -28.79 -15.37
CA THR A 147 21.83 -29.35 -15.10
C THR A 147 21.82 -30.67 -14.31
N TYR A 148 20.65 -31.24 -13.98
CA TYR A 148 20.51 -32.46 -13.17
C TYR A 148 19.65 -33.58 -13.78
N ALA A 149 19.15 -33.44 -15.01
CA ALA A 149 18.47 -34.53 -15.69
C ALA A 149 19.49 -35.43 -16.42
N ASN A 150 20.39 -36.07 -15.66
CA ASN A 150 21.14 -37.22 -16.16
C ASN A 150 20.33 -38.48 -15.86
N ILE A 151 19.93 -39.17 -16.92
CA ILE A 151 19.40 -40.53 -16.84
C ILE A 151 20.62 -41.44 -17.03
N ASN A 152 20.89 -42.31 -16.05
CA ASN A 152 21.81 -43.45 -16.23
C ASN A 152 21.11 -44.58 -16.97
#